data_AF-Q1G5R0-F1
#
_entry.id   AF-Q1G5R0-F1
#
_cell.length_a   1.000
_cell.length_b   1.000
_cell.length_c   1.000
_cell.angle_alpha   90.00
_cell.angle_beta   90.00
_cell.angle_gamma   90.00
#
_symmetry.space_group_name_H-M   'P 1'
#
loop_
_entity.id
_entity.type
_entity.pdbx_description
1 polymer ?
#
loop_
_entity_poly.entity_id
_entity_poly.type
_entity_poly.pdbx_seq_one_letter_code
_entity_poly.pdbx_strand_id
1 'polypeptide(L)'
;ATSLTLTQQEIRCLESKLVRYFSELLLAKMRLYERIPPNELLPPTTGNELRQWLRVVGLSQETLTACLSRLTTLEQSLRLSDEEIRQLLTDSPSQQEEEELRRLTRAMQNLRKCMESLESGTAASNNDPEQW
;
A
#
# COMPACT_ATOMS: atom_id res chain seq x y z
N ALA A 1 14.60 23.62 15.63
CA ALA A 1 14.15 23.49 14.22
C ALA A 1 14.86 22.33 13.51
N THR A 2 16.19 22.22 13.56
CA THR A 2 17.00 21.21 12.84
C THR A 2 16.68 19.74 13.16
N SER A 3 16.32 19.42 14.41
CA SER A 3 15.98 18.03 14.80
C SER A 3 14.62 17.58 14.24
N LEU A 4 13.61 18.46 14.20
CA LEU A 4 12.29 18.15 13.65
C LEU A 4 12.34 17.92 12.14
N THR A 5 13.15 18.70 11.42
CA THR A 5 13.33 18.53 9.97
C THR A 5 14.06 17.24 9.63
N LEU A 6 15.03 16.83 10.46
CA LEU A 6 15.75 15.57 10.28
C LEU A 6 14.83 14.36 10.49
N THR A 7 14.06 14.34 11.58
CA THR A 7 13.11 13.25 11.86
C THR A 7 12.04 13.11 10.76
N GLN A 8 11.52 14.23 10.24
CA GLN A 8 10.58 14.21 9.11
C GLN A 8 11.21 13.65 7.82
N GLN A 9 12.48 13.94 7.58
CA GLN A 9 13.20 13.38 6.43
C GLN A 9 13.43 11.87 6.57
N GLU A 10 13.73 11.40 7.78
CA GLU A 10 13.89 9.97 8.07
C GLU A 10 12.56 9.23 7.92
N ILE A 11 11.46 9.81 8.40
CA ILE A 11 10.11 9.27 8.19
C ILE A 11 9.82 9.13 6.69
N ARG A 12 9.99 10.20 5.90
CA ARG A 12 9.77 10.16 4.44
C ARG A 12 10.63 9.11 3.74
N CYS A 13 11.89 8.98 4.16
CA CYS A 13 12.79 7.95 3.64
C CYS A 13 12.29 6.53 3.94
N LEU A 14 11.78 6.29 5.16
CA LEU A 14 11.19 5.00 5.52
C LEU A 14 9.89 4.73 4.76
N GLU A 15 9.00 5.72 4.63
CA GLU A 15 7.77 5.63 3.85
C GLU A 15 8.06 5.25 2.39
N SER A 16 9.02 5.93 1.76
CA SER A 16 9.49 5.63 0.40
C SER A 16 9.98 4.19 0.26
N LYS A 17 10.78 3.71 1.22
CA LYS A 17 11.29 2.32 1.23
C LYS A 17 10.16 1.31 1.40
N LEU A 18 9.16 1.61 2.22
CA LEU A 18 8.00 0.73 2.40
C LEU A 18 7.18 0.63 1.12
N VAL A 19 6.85 1.75 0.48
CA VAL A 19 6.14 1.76 -0.81
C VAL A 19 6.85 0.87 -1.82
N ARG A 20 8.17 1.02 -1.95
CA ARG A 20 8.98 0.19 -2.85
C ARG A 20 8.99 -1.28 -2.47
N TYR A 21 9.20 -1.61 -1.20
CA TYR A 21 9.22 -2.99 -0.73
C TYR A 21 7.89 -3.71 -1.03
N PHE A 22 6.76 -3.07 -0.73
CA PHE A 22 5.45 -3.63 -1.06
C PHE A 22 5.25 -3.77 -2.57
N SER A 23 5.75 -2.81 -3.37
CA SER A 23 5.69 -2.90 -4.84
C SER A 23 6.50 -4.09 -5.38
N GLU A 24 7.74 -4.26 -4.93
CA GLU A 24 8.60 -5.39 -5.31
C GLU A 24 8.00 -6.73 -4.89
N LEU A 25 7.42 -6.80 -3.68
CA LEU A 25 6.72 -7.98 -3.17
C LEU A 25 5.54 -8.38 -4.06
N LEU A 26 4.71 -7.41 -4.45
CA LEU A 26 3.54 -7.66 -5.30
C LEU A 26 3.96 -8.12 -6.70
N LEU A 27 4.97 -7.48 -7.30
CA LEU A 27 5.51 -7.91 -8.60
C LEU A 27 6.12 -9.31 -8.54
N ALA A 28 6.86 -9.63 -7.47
CA ALA A 28 7.40 -10.98 -7.26
C ALA A 28 6.28 -12.00 -7.16
N LYS A 29 5.21 -11.71 -6.40
CA LYS A 29 4.03 -12.58 -6.29
C LYS A 29 3.34 -12.79 -7.63
N MET A 30 3.12 -11.72 -8.41
CA MET A 30 2.53 -11.83 -9.75
C MET A 30 3.33 -12.74 -10.66
N ARG A 31 4.67 -12.61 -10.67
CA ARG A 31 5.57 -13.49 -11.44
C ARG A 31 5.55 -14.94 -10.95
N LEU A 32 5.40 -15.17 -9.64
CA LEU A 32 5.27 -16.53 -9.10
C LEU A 32 3.96 -17.19 -9.54
N TYR A 33 2.83 -16.47 -9.51
CA TYR A 33 1.54 -17.00 -9.98
C TYR A 33 1.52 -17.30 -11.50
N GLU A 34 2.34 -16.60 -12.29
CA GLU A 34 2.52 -16.92 -13.71
C GLU A 34 3.29 -18.25 -13.92
N ARG A 35 4.17 -18.60 -12.99
CA ARG A 35 5.10 -19.74 -13.11
C ARG A 35 4.62 -21.00 -12.40
N ILE A 36 3.81 -20.86 -11.37
CA ILE A 36 3.35 -21.95 -10.51
C ILE A 36 1.83 -21.93 -10.47
N PRO A 37 1.13 -23.03 -10.83
CA PRO A 37 -0.32 -23.07 -10.79
C PRO A 37 -0.84 -22.81 -9.36
N PRO A 38 -1.97 -22.10 -9.20
CA PRO A 38 -2.50 -21.67 -7.89
C PRO A 38 -2.72 -22.82 -6.89
N ASN A 39 -2.86 -24.06 -7.39
CA ASN A 39 -3.14 -25.25 -6.60
C ASN A 39 -1.89 -25.85 -5.91
N GLU A 40 -0.69 -25.44 -6.31
CA GLU A 40 0.60 -25.91 -5.74
C GLU A 40 1.26 -24.87 -4.82
N LEU A 41 0.69 -23.67 -4.72
CA LEU A 41 1.16 -22.62 -3.83
C LEU A 41 0.59 -22.85 -2.41
N LEU A 42 1.48 -22.82 -1.41
CA LEU A 42 1.18 -22.95 0.02
C LEU A 42 0.10 -21.94 0.51
N PRO A 43 -0.59 -22.22 1.64
CA PRO A 43 -1.77 -21.47 2.13
C PRO A 43 -1.48 -19.98 2.40
N PRO A 44 -2.51 -19.13 2.58
CA PRO A 44 -2.52 -17.74 2.13
C PRO A 44 -1.61 -16.87 2.99
N THR A 45 -0.33 -16.79 2.61
CA THR A 45 0.56 -15.72 3.06
C THR A 45 -0.02 -14.35 2.67
N THR A 46 -0.87 -14.33 1.65
CA THR A 46 -1.47 -13.21 0.90
C THR A 46 -2.33 -12.24 1.69
N GLY A 47 -2.81 -12.63 2.89
CA GLY A 47 -3.65 -11.76 3.71
C GLY A 47 -2.86 -10.88 4.69
N ASN A 48 -1.61 -11.25 5.01
CA ASN A 48 -0.83 -10.53 6.00
C ASN A 48 -0.32 -9.20 5.43
N GLU A 49 0.08 -9.18 4.15
CA GLU A 49 0.59 -7.98 3.48
C GLU A 49 -0.47 -6.87 3.43
N LEU A 50 -1.74 -7.22 3.18
CA LEU A 50 -2.84 -6.26 3.19
C LEU A 50 -2.94 -5.58 4.56
N ARG A 51 -2.99 -6.37 5.64
CA ARG A 51 -3.08 -5.84 7.00
C ARG A 51 -1.87 -4.97 7.35
N GLN A 52 -0.67 -5.40 6.97
CA GLN A 52 0.56 -4.64 7.21
C GLN A 52 0.55 -3.33 6.45
N TRP A 53 0.12 -3.33 5.18
CA TRP A 53 0.02 -2.13 4.36
C TRP A 53 -0.96 -1.12 4.96
N LEU A 54 -2.16 -1.54 5.33
CA LEU A 54 -3.16 -0.66 5.96
C LEU A 54 -2.66 -0.05 7.28
N ARG A 55 -1.82 -0.78 8.03
CA ARG A 55 -1.14 -0.23 9.22
C ARG A 55 -0.06 0.80 8.86
N VAL A 56 0.71 0.56 7.80
CA VAL A 56 1.72 1.52 7.31
C VAL A 56 1.07 2.82 6.85
N VAL A 57 -0.09 2.76 6.19
CA VAL A 57 -0.90 3.93 5.82
C VAL A 57 -1.41 4.69 7.06
N GLY A 58 -1.46 4.02 8.21
CA GLY A 58 -1.86 4.61 9.49
C GLY A 58 -3.37 4.68 9.68
N LEU A 59 -4.11 3.68 9.16
CA LEU A 59 -5.54 3.56 9.40
C LEU A 59 -5.83 3.15 10.85
N SER A 60 -6.90 3.67 11.41
CA SER A 60 -7.46 3.26 12.69
C SER A 60 -7.89 1.80 12.67
N GLN A 61 -8.00 1.19 13.85
CA GLN A 61 -8.37 -0.22 13.96
C GLN A 61 -9.78 -0.51 13.42
N GLU A 62 -10.70 0.46 13.55
CA GLU A 62 -12.06 0.36 13.01
C GLU A 62 -12.04 0.31 11.49
N THR A 63 -11.46 1.32 10.86
CA THR A 63 -11.31 1.41 9.40
C THR A 63 -10.53 0.23 8.82
N LEU A 64 -9.46 -0.18 9.49
CA LEU A 64 -8.68 -1.35 9.09
C LEU A 64 -9.55 -2.62 9.10
N THR A 65 -10.39 -2.80 10.12
CA THR A 65 -11.28 -3.96 10.23
C THR A 65 -12.37 -3.92 9.15
N ALA A 66 -12.93 -2.74 8.86
CA ALA A 66 -13.88 -2.54 7.77
C ALA A 66 -13.26 -2.95 6.42
N CYS A 67 -12.06 -2.46 6.11
CA CYS A 67 -11.32 -2.85 4.91
C CYS A 67 -11.05 -4.36 4.85
N LEU A 68 -10.57 -4.98 5.93
CA LEU A 68 -10.26 -6.41 5.98
C LEU A 68 -11.49 -7.33 5.91
N SER A 69 -12.69 -6.81 6.19
CA SER A 69 -13.93 -7.58 6.01
C SER A 69 -14.36 -7.69 4.54
N ARG A 70 -13.92 -6.73 3.71
CA ARG A 70 -14.28 -6.62 2.28
C ARG A 70 -13.15 -7.03 1.35
N LEU A 71 -11.91 -6.93 1.82
CA LEU A 71 -10.70 -7.22 1.06
C LEU A 71 -9.92 -8.36 1.70
N THR A 72 -9.48 -9.28 0.85
CA THR A 72 -8.72 -10.46 1.30
C THR A 72 -7.23 -10.36 0.96
N THR A 73 -6.87 -9.59 -0.06
CA THR A 73 -5.48 -9.41 -0.50
C THR A 73 -5.18 -7.97 -0.91
N LEU A 74 -3.90 -7.61 -0.92
CA LEU A 74 -3.43 -6.28 -1.31
C LEU A 74 -3.56 -6.04 -2.83
N GLU A 75 -3.48 -7.09 -3.62
CA GLU A 75 -3.70 -7.05 -5.07
C GLU A 75 -5.16 -6.68 -5.41
N GLN A 76 -6.12 -7.08 -4.58
CA GLN A 76 -7.53 -6.70 -4.76
C GLN A 76 -7.70 -5.18 -4.57
N SER A 77 -7.08 -4.59 -3.56
CA SER A 77 -7.22 -3.15 -3.31
C SER A 77 -6.58 -2.30 -4.43
N LEU A 78 -5.53 -2.80 -5.08
CA LEU A 78 -4.88 -2.12 -6.21
C LEU A 78 -5.79 -1.95 -7.44
N ARG A 79 -6.76 -2.85 -7.61
CA ARG A 79 -7.73 -2.83 -8.73
C ARG A 79 -8.89 -1.87 -8.49
N LEU A 80 -9.03 -1.37 -7.27
CA LEU A 80 -10.09 -0.44 -6.91
C LEU A 80 -9.80 0.95 -7.44
N SER A 81 -10.86 1.58 -7.95
CA SER A 81 -10.92 3.00 -8.23
C SER A 81 -10.98 3.82 -6.93
N ASP A 82 -10.65 5.11 -7.02
CA ASP A 82 -10.70 6.01 -5.87
C ASP A 82 -12.11 6.12 -5.27
N GLU A 83 -13.16 5.95 -6.08
CA GLU A 83 -14.54 5.89 -5.59
C GLU A 83 -14.81 4.59 -4.83
N GLU A 84 -14.36 3.45 -5.33
CA GLU A 84 -14.51 2.17 -4.60
C GLU A 84 -13.74 2.17 -3.27
N ILE A 85 -12.56 2.82 -3.23
CA ILE A 85 -11.81 3.03 -1.98
C ILE A 85 -12.61 3.92 -1.02
N ARG A 86 -13.25 4.99 -1.50
CA ARG A 86 -14.16 5.81 -0.68
C ARG A 86 -15.29 4.95 -0.12
N GLN A 87 -15.94 4.15 -0.94
CA GLN A 87 -17.02 3.26 -0.51
C GLN A 87 -16.58 2.21 0.52
N LEU A 88 -15.27 1.89 0.64
CA LEU A 88 -14.76 1.00 1.70
C LEU A 88 -14.78 1.64 3.09
N LEU A 89 -14.63 2.97 3.18
CA LEU A 89 -14.53 3.71 4.43
C LEU A 89 -15.81 4.48 4.80
N THR A 90 -16.80 4.56 3.91
CA THR A 90 -17.86 5.58 4.01
C THR A 90 -19.23 4.98 4.19
N ASP A 91 -19.52 4.44 5.38
CA ASP A 91 -20.92 4.27 5.83
C ASP A 91 -21.44 5.54 6.54
N SER A 92 -20.56 6.34 7.18
CA SER A 92 -20.88 7.68 7.71
C SER A 92 -19.61 8.52 7.92
N PRO A 93 -19.29 9.53 7.07
CA PRO A 93 -17.97 10.16 7.10
C PRO A 93 -17.77 11.09 8.31
N SER A 94 -16.91 10.65 9.23
CA SER A 94 -16.25 11.50 10.22
C SER A 94 -15.05 12.24 9.60
N GLN A 95 -14.59 13.32 10.25
CA GLN A 95 -13.38 14.03 9.81
C GLN A 95 -12.14 13.11 9.79
N GLN A 96 -12.08 12.15 10.71
CA GLN A 96 -10.99 11.17 10.80
C GLN A 96 -10.98 10.24 9.59
N GLU A 97 -12.14 9.72 9.18
CA GLU A 97 -12.26 8.83 8.01
C GLU A 97 -11.92 9.56 6.71
N GLU A 98 -12.20 10.87 6.61
CA GLU A 98 -11.80 11.66 5.45
C GLU A 98 -10.27 11.78 5.32
N GLU A 99 -9.57 12.00 6.44
CA GLU A 99 -8.09 12.02 6.46
C GLU A 99 -7.50 10.64 6.15
N GLU A 100 -8.10 9.58 6.67
CA GLU A 100 -7.74 8.20 6.39
C GLU A 100 -7.94 7.83 4.92
N LEU A 101 -9.07 8.25 4.34
CA LEU A 101 -9.35 8.09 2.92
C LEU A 101 -8.29 8.81 2.07
N ARG A 102 -7.96 10.06 2.38
CA ARG A 102 -6.93 10.82 1.66
C ARG A 102 -5.56 10.11 1.71
N ARG A 103 -5.17 9.63 2.90
CA ARG A 103 -3.91 8.88 3.08
C ARG A 103 -3.91 7.58 2.31
N LEU A 104 -4.99 6.80 2.40
CA LEU A 104 -5.11 5.52 1.69
C LEU A 104 -5.09 5.72 0.19
N THR A 105 -5.91 6.62 -0.36
CA THR A 105 -5.96 6.89 -1.79
C THR A 105 -4.58 7.29 -2.33
N ARG A 106 -3.88 8.21 -1.63
CA ARG A 106 -2.52 8.61 -2.01
C ARG A 106 -1.53 7.44 -1.94
N ALA A 107 -1.56 6.65 -0.86
CA ALA A 107 -0.69 5.49 -0.72
C ALA A 107 -0.92 4.46 -1.83
N MET A 108 -2.18 4.21 -2.22
CA MET A 108 -2.52 3.29 -3.31
C MET A 108 -2.05 3.82 -4.67
N GLN A 109 -2.16 5.13 -4.93
CA GLN A 109 -1.62 5.76 -6.14
C GLN A 109 -0.08 5.65 -6.19
N ASN A 110 0.58 5.91 -5.07
CA ASN A 110 2.04 5.78 -4.94
C ASN A 110 2.50 4.34 -5.19
N LEU A 111 1.78 3.36 -4.64
CA LEU A 111 2.07 1.95 -4.83
C LEU A 111 1.95 1.54 -6.31
N ARG A 112 0.86 1.93 -6.99
CA ARG A 112 0.67 1.70 -8.44
C ARG A 112 1.81 2.32 -9.26
N LYS A 113 2.10 3.60 -9.03
CA LYS A 113 3.17 4.32 -9.75
C LYS A 113 4.55 3.70 -9.53
N CYS A 114 4.83 3.25 -8.30
CA CYS A 114 6.10 2.60 -7.98
C CYS A 114 6.21 1.24 -8.70
N MET A 115 5.14 0.44 -8.71
CA MET A 115 5.09 -0.81 -9.48
C MET A 115 5.34 -0.58 -10.97
N GLU A 116 4.64 0.38 -11.59
CA GLU A 116 4.83 0.74 -13.01
C GLU A 116 6.28 1.16 -13.31
N SER A 117 6.91 1.92 -12.40
CA SER A 117 8.30 2.36 -12.53
C SER A 117 9.29 1.20 -12.39
N LEU A 118 9.02 0.24 -11.50
CA LEU A 118 9.84 -0.95 -11.32
C LEU A 118 9.72 -1.90 -12.52
N GLU A 119 8.53 -2.05 -13.10
CA GLU A 119 8.31 -2.85 -14.31
C GLU A 119 8.98 -2.24 -15.54
N SER A 120 8.95 -0.91 -15.66
CA SER A 120 9.58 -0.19 -16.78
C SER A 120 11.11 -0.08 -16.64
N GLY A 121 11.68 -0.49 -15.51
CA GLY A 121 13.11 -0.35 -15.22
C GLY A 121 13.58 1.10 -14.99
N THR A 122 12.64 2.04 -14.83
CA THR A 122 12.90 3.47 -14.61
C THR A 122 12.97 3.85 -13.14
N ALA A 123 12.74 2.90 -12.23
CA ALA A 123 12.82 3.11 -10.80
C ALA A 123 14.23 3.60 -10.39
N ALA A 124 14.30 4.81 -9.83
CA ALA A 124 15.54 5.34 -9.28
C ALA A 124 16.02 4.51 -8.07
N SER A 125 17.30 4.65 -7.74
CA SER A 125 17.95 3.93 -6.63
C SER A 125 17.25 4.19 -5.29
N ASN A 126 17.36 3.24 -4.35
CA ASN A 126 16.74 3.19 -3.00
C ASN A 126 16.93 4.42 -2.08
N ASN A 127 17.60 5.47 -2.56
CA ASN A 127 18.12 6.57 -1.76
C ASN A 127 17.45 7.92 -2.02
N ASP A 128 16.46 8.02 -2.90
CA ASP A 128 15.74 9.27 -3.16
C ASP A 128 14.41 9.32 -2.37
N PRO A 129 14.34 10.05 -1.24
CA PRO A 129 13.17 10.09 -0.37
C PRO A 129 12.05 11.02 -0.88
N GLU A 130 12.18 11.63 -2.06
CA GLU A 130 11.20 12.60 -2.59
C GLU A 130 10.25 12.02 -3.65
N GLN A 131 10.37 10.73 -4.01
CA GLN A 131 9.67 10.21 -5.19
C GLN A 131 8.24 9.70 -4.98
N TRP A 132 7.83 9.41 -3.74
CA TRP A 132 6.52 8.80 -3.41
C TRP A 132 5.93 9.45 -2.14
#